data_AF-A0A2E4Y4I4-F1
#
_entry.id   AF-A0A2E4Y4I4-F1
#
_cell.length_a   1.000
_cell.length_b   1.000
_cell.length_c   1.000
_cell.angle_alpha   90.00
_cell.angle_beta   90.00
_cell.angle_gamma   90.00
#
_symmetry.space_group_name_H-M   'P 1'
#
loop_
_entity.id
_entity.type
_entity.pdbx_description
1 polymer ?
#
loop_
_entity_poly.entity_id
_entity_poly.type
_entity_poly.pdbx_seq_one_letter_code
_entity_poly.pdbx_strand_id
1 'polypeptide(L)'
;MSLMTPVLRDEDSIFPGEGWFFYWKTSPALWEEKIKSCLSRYLICPIFWGHHVTSEGKFDFGESIPEANLKRLVDLAQSQAKEVVFFLSLGPAPFLPNGGVPSSFSRYF
;
A
#
# COMPACT_ATOMS: atom_id res chain seq x y z
N MET A 1 -3.96 -22.96 36.00
CA MET A 1 -3.45 -22.01 35.00
C MET A 1 -4.54 -21.79 33.96
N SER A 2 -5.16 -20.60 33.94
CA SER A 2 -6.16 -20.24 32.94
C SER A 2 -5.44 -19.66 31.73
N LEU A 3 -5.56 -20.33 30.57
CA LEU A 3 -5.09 -19.83 29.28
C LEU A 3 -6.04 -18.68 28.87
N MET A 4 -5.68 -17.45 29.22
CA MET A 4 -6.36 -16.28 28.68
C MET A 4 -5.93 -16.16 27.22
N THR A 5 -6.85 -16.44 26.29
CA THR A 5 -6.67 -16.16 24.88
C THR A 5 -6.33 -14.66 24.74
N PRO A 6 -5.20 -14.29 24.13
CA PRO A 6 -4.84 -12.89 24.00
C PRO A 6 -5.95 -12.17 23.22
N VAL A 7 -6.43 -11.06 23.78
CA VAL A 7 -7.35 -10.17 23.09
C VAL A 7 -6.56 -9.49 21.99
N LEU A 8 -6.77 -9.89 20.74
CA LEU A 8 -6.15 -9.27 19.58
C LEU A 8 -6.58 -7.80 19.52
N ARG A 9 -5.62 -6.88 19.61
CA ARG A 9 -5.86 -5.45 19.34
C ARG A 9 -5.83 -5.22 17.83
N ASP A 10 -6.50 -4.18 17.36
CA ASP A 10 -6.47 -3.79 15.92
C ASP A 10 -5.04 -3.62 15.38
N GLU A 11 -4.13 -3.19 16.26
CA GLU A 11 -2.69 -3.01 15.99
C GLU A 11 -1.95 -4.35 15.85
N ASP A 12 -2.40 -5.39 16.57
CA ASP A 12 -1.80 -6.74 16.55
C ASP A 12 -2.10 -7.49 15.24
N SER A 13 -2.98 -6.94 14.39
CA SER A 13 -3.36 -7.53 13.09
C SER A 13 -2.45 -7.12 11.91
N ILE A 14 -1.48 -6.23 12.15
CA ILE A 14 -0.65 -5.65 11.09
C ILE A 14 0.77 -6.24 11.18
N PHE A 15 0.98 -7.39 10.53
CA PHE A 15 2.33 -7.95 10.35
C PHE A 15 2.96 -7.40 9.05
N PRO A 16 4.26 -7.08 9.00
CA PRO A 16 4.88 -6.60 7.76
C PRO A 16 4.66 -7.55 6.57
N GLY A 17 3.97 -7.07 5.54
CA GLY A 17 3.59 -7.85 4.37
C GLY A 17 2.26 -8.61 4.48
N GLU A 18 1.79 -8.90 5.69
CA GLU A 18 0.49 -9.52 5.96
C GLU A 18 -0.53 -8.45 6.44
N GLY A 19 -1.64 -8.31 5.71
CA GLY A 19 -2.62 -7.25 5.98
C GLY A 19 -2.24 -5.87 5.40
N TRP A 20 -1.11 -5.77 4.69
CA TRP A 20 -0.73 -4.56 3.96
C TRP A 20 -1.56 -4.38 2.69
N PHE A 21 -1.90 -3.13 2.39
CA PHE A 21 -2.66 -2.76 1.22
C PHE A 21 -1.72 -2.37 0.06
N PHE A 22 -1.48 -3.32 -0.85
CA PHE A 22 -0.71 -3.10 -2.07
C PHE A 22 -1.62 -2.62 -3.21
N TYR A 23 -1.78 -1.31 -3.37
CA TYR A 23 -2.71 -0.72 -4.36
C TYR A 23 -2.42 -1.12 -5.81
N TRP A 24 -1.14 -1.24 -6.19
CA TRP A 24 -0.72 -1.65 -7.54
C TRP A 24 -0.96 -3.13 -7.86
N LYS A 25 -1.35 -3.94 -6.86
CA LYS A 25 -1.69 -5.36 -7.03
C LYS A 25 -3.20 -5.61 -7.06
N THR A 26 -4.02 -4.57 -7.04
CA THR A 26 -5.48 -4.71 -6.98
C THR A 26 -6.11 -3.67 -7.88
N SER A 27 -7.05 -4.09 -8.73
CA SER A 27 -7.76 -3.18 -9.60
C SER A 27 -8.46 -2.08 -8.78
N PRO A 28 -8.46 -0.81 -9.21
CA PRO A 28 -9.09 0.28 -8.48
C PRO A 28 -10.60 0.12 -8.29
N ALA A 29 -11.25 -0.65 -9.16
CA ALA A 29 -12.67 -1.00 -9.03
C ALA A 29 -12.94 -1.90 -7.80
N LEU A 30 -11.94 -2.62 -7.30
CA LEU A 30 -12.05 -3.54 -6.17
C LEU A 30 -11.49 -2.95 -4.88
N TRP A 31 -10.94 -1.72 -4.90
CA TRP A 31 -10.33 -1.12 -3.71
C TRP A 31 -11.32 -0.94 -2.59
N GLU A 32 -12.54 -0.47 -2.87
CA GLU A 32 -13.54 -0.25 -1.83
C GLU A 32 -13.91 -1.54 -1.09
N GLU A 33 -14.20 -2.62 -1.83
CA GLU A 33 -14.52 -3.93 -1.25
C GLU A 33 -13.34 -4.48 -0.44
N LYS A 34 -12.11 -4.35 -0.97
CA LYS A 34 -10.89 -4.82 -0.29
C LYS A 34 -10.57 -4.00 0.97
N ILE A 35 -10.74 -2.69 0.93
CA ILE A 35 -10.58 -1.80 2.08
C ILE A 35 -11.59 -2.18 3.16
N LYS A 36 -12.84 -2.41 2.78
CA LYS A 36 -13.91 -2.81 3.70
C LYS A 36 -13.64 -4.16 4.37
N SER A 37 -12.99 -5.10 3.69
CA SER A 37 -12.65 -6.42 4.25
C SER A 37 -11.41 -6.42 5.16
N CYS A 38 -10.59 -5.37 5.12
CA CYS A 38 -9.50 -5.20 6.07
C CYS A 38 -10.04 -5.03 7.49
N LEU A 39 -9.52 -5.82 8.44
CA LEU A 39 -9.96 -5.76 9.84
C LEU A 39 -9.46 -4.48 10.52
N SER A 40 -8.18 -4.14 10.34
CA SER A 40 -7.58 -2.98 11.00
C SER A 40 -8.15 -1.65 10.51
N ARG A 41 -8.22 -0.67 11.42
CA ARG A 41 -8.46 0.74 11.10
C ARG A 41 -7.33 1.33 10.25
N TYR A 42 -6.09 0.90 10.47
CA TYR A 42 -4.92 1.41 9.77
C TYR A 42 -4.59 0.53 8.57
N LEU A 43 -4.53 1.14 7.39
CA LEU A 43 -4.12 0.48 6.16
C LEU A 43 -2.68 0.87 5.86
N ILE A 44 -1.74 -0.02 6.20
CA ILE A 44 -0.35 0.17 5.81
C ILE A 44 -0.24 0.00 4.30
N CYS A 45 0.22 1.04 3.63
CA CYS A 45 0.24 1.14 2.19
C CYS A 45 1.64 1.54 1.73
N PRO A 46 2.49 0.58 1.29
CA PRO A 46 3.83 0.94 0.85
C PRO A 46 3.78 1.77 -0.43
N ILE A 47 4.63 2.78 -0.55
CA ILE A 47 4.73 3.54 -1.80
C ILE A 47 5.65 2.76 -2.75
N PHE A 48 5.13 2.34 -3.90
CA PHE A 48 5.94 1.70 -4.94
C PHE A 48 6.38 2.74 -5.97
N TRP A 49 7.54 3.36 -5.74
CA TRP A 49 8.10 4.41 -6.61
C TRP A 49 8.15 3.99 -8.08
N GLY A 50 8.61 2.77 -8.38
CA GLY A 50 8.65 2.22 -9.74
C GLY A 50 7.31 2.19 -10.47
N HIS A 51 6.18 2.11 -9.75
CA HIS A 51 4.85 2.12 -10.36
C HIS A 51 4.38 3.53 -10.75
N HIS A 52 4.94 4.57 -10.11
CA HIS A 52 4.58 5.96 -10.38
C HIS A 52 5.39 6.61 -11.49
N VAL A 53 6.47 5.98 -11.97
CA VAL A 53 7.32 6.56 -13.02
C VAL A 53 6.85 6.13 -14.40
N THR A 54 6.39 7.09 -15.21
CA THR A 54 5.96 6.85 -16.60
C THR A 54 7.08 7.10 -17.61
N SER A 55 7.94 8.07 -17.33
CA SER A 55 9.15 8.39 -18.10
C SER A 55 10.14 9.16 -17.20
N GLU A 56 11.34 9.43 -17.70
CA GLU A 56 12.38 10.12 -16.92
C GLU A 56 11.87 11.48 -16.40
N GLY A 57 11.86 11.63 -15.07
CA GLY A 57 11.37 12.82 -14.38
C GLY A 57 9.85 13.03 -14.41
N LYS A 58 9.07 12.12 -15.00
CA LYS A 58 7.60 12.20 -15.02
C LYS A 58 6.96 11.17 -14.11
N PHE A 59 5.98 11.63 -13.36
CA PHE A 59 5.24 10.83 -12.39
C PHE A 59 3.75 10.85 -12.70
N ASP A 60 3.08 9.75 -12.38
CA ASP A 60 1.63 9.61 -12.48
C ASP A 60 1.04 9.26 -11.11
N PHE A 61 0.01 10.02 -10.70
CA PHE A 61 -0.73 9.81 -9.45
C PHE A 61 -2.23 9.62 -9.72
N GLY A 62 -2.57 8.94 -10.81
CA GLY A 62 -3.94 8.63 -11.21
C GLY A 62 -4.44 9.34 -12.47
N GLU A 63 -3.56 10.01 -13.22
CA GLU A 63 -3.91 10.72 -14.46
C GLU A 63 -4.06 9.76 -15.64
N SER A 64 -3.09 8.86 -15.84
CA SER A 64 -3.12 7.85 -16.90
C SER A 64 -3.12 6.41 -16.38
N ILE A 65 -2.61 6.18 -15.17
CA ILE A 65 -2.61 4.89 -14.47
C ILE A 65 -3.59 4.97 -13.29
N PRO A 66 -4.82 4.45 -13.42
CA PRO A 66 -5.82 4.50 -12.35
C PRO A 66 -5.34 3.89 -11.03
N GLU A 67 -4.52 2.84 -11.09
CA GLU A 67 -3.88 2.19 -9.95
C GLU A 67 -2.94 3.14 -9.19
N ALA A 68 -2.34 4.12 -9.85
CA ALA A 68 -1.44 5.08 -9.20
C ALA A 68 -2.20 6.19 -8.42
N ASN A 69 -3.53 6.16 -8.39
CA ASN A 69 -4.32 7.20 -7.75
C ASN A 69 -4.37 7.09 -6.22
N LEU A 70 -3.33 7.60 -5.57
CA LEU A 70 -3.21 7.61 -4.11
C LEU A 70 -4.29 8.47 -3.43
N LYS A 71 -4.74 9.56 -4.07
CA LYS A 71 -5.81 10.40 -3.52
C LYS A 71 -7.11 9.60 -3.41
N ARG A 72 -7.50 8.93 -4.49
CA ARG A 72 -8.69 8.07 -4.52
C ARG A 72 -8.62 6.98 -3.46
N LEU A 73 -7.44 6.39 -3.25
CA LEU A 73 -7.24 5.40 -2.20
C LEU A 73 -7.51 5.99 -0.81
N VAL A 74 -6.98 7.18 -0.52
CA VAL A 74 -7.21 7.87 0.76
C VAL A 74 -8.70 8.22 0.94
N ASP A 75 -9.34 8.77 -0.09
CA ASP A 75 -10.76 9.13 -0.05
C ASP A 75 -11.64 7.90 0.24
N LEU A 76 -11.36 6.75 -0.40
CA LEU A 76 -12.08 5.50 -0.17
C LEU A 76 -11.81 4.90 1.21
N ALA A 77 -10.59 5.02 1.74
CA ALA A 77 -10.30 4.56 3.09
C ALA A 77 -11.05 5.40 4.13
N GLN A 78 -11.04 6.72 3.96
CA GLN A 78 -11.73 7.66 4.85
C GLN A 78 -13.25 7.43 4.84
N SER A 79 -13.86 7.14 3.68
CA SER A 79 -15.30 6.83 3.60
C SER A 79 -15.68 5.54 4.36
N GLN A 80 -14.72 4.65 4.59
CA GLN A 80 -14.86 3.42 5.39
C GLN A 80 -14.35 3.58 6.83
N ALA A 81 -14.14 4.83 7.31
CA ALA A 81 -13.58 5.15 8.62
C ALA A 81 -12.20 4.53 8.91
N LYS A 82 -11.41 4.31 7.85
CA LYS A 82 -10.04 3.79 7.90
C LYS A 82 -9.03 4.88 7.56
N GLU A 83 -7.80 4.69 8.01
CA GLU A 83 -6.70 5.63 7.81
C GLU A 83 -5.58 4.96 7.02
N VAL A 84 -5.16 5.60 5.92
CA VAL A 84 -4.03 5.12 5.12
C VAL A 84 -2.74 5.61 5.77
N VAL A 85 -1.85 4.68 6.09
CA VAL A 85 -0.50 4.97 6.55
C VAL A 85 0.47 4.63 5.43
N PHE A 86 0.99 5.65 4.75
CA PHE A 86 1.95 5.44 3.69
C PHE A 86 3.30 4.99 4.24
N PHE A 87 3.77 3.82 3.79
CA PHE A 87 5.08 3.29 4.12
C PHE A 87 6.07 3.63 2.99
N LEU A 88 6.87 4.67 3.20
CA LEU A 88 7.92 5.05 2.26
C LEU A 88 9.22 4.32 2.63
N SER A 89 9.64 3.40 1.78
CA SER A 89 10.93 2.72 1.96
C SER A 89 12.07 3.67 1.59
N LEU A 90 13.02 3.88 2.51
CA LEU A 90 14.21 4.71 2.27
C LEU A 90 15.35 3.94 1.59
N GLY A 91 15.19 2.63 1.44
CA GLY A 91 16.12 1.75 0.73
C GLY A 91 15.36 0.62 0.03
N PRO A 92 16.07 -0.33 -0.60
CA PRO A 92 15.45 -1.44 -1.33
C PRO A 92 14.49 -2.24 -0.42
N ALA A 93 13.23 -2.33 -0.84
CA ALA A 93 12.21 -3.11 -0.14
C ALA A 93 12.07 -4.52 -0.75
N PRO A 94 12.31 -5.60 0.01
CA PRO A 94 12.38 -6.97 -0.54
C PRO A 94 11.05 -7.48 -1.10
N PHE A 95 9.92 -6.85 -0.75
CA PHE A 95 8.59 -7.17 -1.25
C PHE A 95 8.16 -6.35 -2.48
N LEU A 96 9.03 -5.46 -2.97
CA LEU A 96 8.82 -4.66 -4.19
C LEU A 96 9.71 -5.15 -5.33
N PRO A 97 9.21 -5.20 -6.58
CA PRO A 97 10.06 -5.42 -7.75
C PRO A 97 11.20 -4.39 -7.80
N ASN A 98 12.43 -4.84 -8.09
CA ASN A 98 13.64 -4.01 -8.08
C ASN A 98 13.82 -3.19 -6.77
N GLY A 99 13.36 -3.71 -5.63
CA GLY A 99 13.43 -2.99 -4.36
C GLY A 99 12.54 -1.75 -4.28
N GLY A 100 11.62 -1.56 -5.24
CA GLY A 100 10.78 -0.38 -5.35
C GLY A 100 11.28 0.67 -6.34
N VAL A 101 12.50 0.52 -6.85
CA VAL A 101 13.13 1.45 -7.79
C VAL A 101 12.59 1.22 -9.21
N PRO A 102 12.30 2.27 -10.00
CA PRO A 102 11.90 2.10 -11.39
C PRO A 102 12.99 1.35 -12.19
N SER A 103 12.58 0.49 -13.11
CA SER A 103 13.51 -0.31 -13.94
C SER A 103 14.46 0.53 -14.79
N SER A 104 14.08 1.76 -15.14
CA SER A 104 14.96 2.71 -15.82
C SER A 104 16.16 3.13 -14.96
N PHE A 105 16.00 3.16 -13.64
CA PHE A 105 17.01 3.56 -12.66
C PHE A 105 17.75 2.37 -12.02
N SER A 106 17.21 1.15 -12.13
CA SER A 106 17.78 -0.04 -11.47
C SER A 106 19.17 -0.44 -11.97
N ARG A 107 19.66 0.16 -13.07
CA ARG A 107 21.01 -0.06 -13.62
C ARG A 107 22.10 0.74 -12.92
N TYR A 108 21.73 1.72 -12.10
CA TYR A 108 22.66 2.61 -11.39
C TYR A 108 22.94 2.19 -9.94
N PHE A 109 22.40 1.05 -9.51
CA PHE A 109 22.52 0.50 -8.15
C PHE A 109 23.08 -0.92 -8.18
#